data_AF-A0A2E0XRG4-F1
#
_entry.id   AF-A0A2E0XRG4-F1
#
_cell.length_a   1.000
_cell.length_b   1.000
_cell.length_c   1.000
_cell.angle_alpha   90.00
_cell.angle_beta   90.00
_cell.angle_gamma   90.00
#
_symmetry.space_group_name_H-M   'P 1'
#
loop_
_entity.id
_entity.type
_entity.pdbx_description
1 polymer ?
#
loop_
_entity_poly.entity_id
_entity_poly.type
_entity_poly.pdbx_seq_one_letter_code
_entity_poly.pdbx_strand_id
1 'polypeptide(L)'
;MAIGQLTGLEMSEKSRRFQRPKLCWRIQEYHRGIKQFVGIERAQVDSSKGQRNHIRFLVLGAFLALERYRFRTGLRRFEAEIGLTRSAVHAYLENPCTS
;
A
#
# COMPACT_ATOMS: atom_id res chain seq x y z
N MET A 1 30.33 22.54 -34.24
CA MET A 1 29.86 21.68 -33.15
C MET A 1 28.36 21.96 -32.94
N ALA A 2 27.50 21.33 -33.75
CA ALA A 2 26.06 21.58 -33.68
C ALA A 2 25.44 20.68 -32.61
N ILE A 3 25.09 21.27 -31.47
CA ILE A 3 24.18 20.67 -30.50
C ILE A 3 22.81 20.59 -31.19
N GLY A 4 22.54 19.45 -31.84
CA GLY A 4 21.29 19.21 -32.53
C GLY A 4 20.11 19.42 -31.58
N GLN A 5 19.28 20.41 -31.88
CA GLN A 5 18.04 20.65 -31.14
C GLN A 5 17.15 19.42 -31.30
N LEU A 6 16.82 18.77 -30.18
CA LEU A 6 15.91 17.62 -30.16
C LEU A 6 14.52 18.08 -30.61
N THR A 7 13.94 17.40 -31.59
CA THR A 7 12.58 17.66 -32.06
C THR A 7 11.56 17.42 -30.94
N GLY A 8 10.39 18.07 -31.01
CA GLY A 8 9.36 17.98 -29.95
C GLY A 8 8.90 16.54 -29.64
N LEU A 9 8.97 15.64 -30.63
CA LEU A 9 8.67 14.21 -30.45
C LEU A 9 9.75 13.47 -29.65
N GLU A 10 11.03 13.71 -29.96
CA GLU A 10 12.18 13.18 -29.22
C GLU A 10 12.16 13.63 -27.74
N MET A 11 11.80 14.89 -27.50
CA MET A 11 11.66 15.42 -26.14
C MET A 11 10.51 14.76 -25.35
N SER A 12 9.38 14.48 -26.01
CA SER A 12 8.25 13.75 -25.42
C SER A 12 8.60 12.29 -25.08
N GLU A 13 9.33 11.61 -25.97
CA GLU A 13 9.74 10.22 -25.74
C GLU A 13 10.81 10.09 -24.65
N LYS A 14 11.80 10.98 -24.62
CA LYS A 14 12.80 11.04 -23.54
C LYS A 14 12.14 11.31 -22.19
N SER A 15 11.20 12.25 -22.14
CA SER A 15 10.41 12.54 -20.94
C SER A 15 9.63 11.31 -20.47
N ARG A 16 8.96 10.59 -21.38
CA ARG A 16 8.25 9.34 -21.07
C ARG A 16 9.18 8.25 -20.56
N ARG A 17 10.35 8.05 -21.19
CA ARG A 17 11.36 7.08 -20.74
C ARG A 17 11.88 7.41 -19.35
N PHE A 18 12.06 8.69 -19.02
CA PHE A 18 12.48 9.13 -17.70
C PHE A 18 11.41 8.94 -16.62
N GLN A 19 10.12 9.12 -16.96
CA GLN A 19 9.01 8.98 -16.02
C GLN A 19 8.64 7.52 -15.73
N ARG A 20 8.77 6.60 -16.71
CA ARG A 20 8.40 5.19 -16.57
C ARG A 20 9.03 4.50 -15.35
N PRO A 21 10.36 4.59 -15.09
CA PRO A 21 10.97 3.99 -13.90
C PRO A 21 10.36 4.49 -12.58
N LYS A 22 10.04 5.79 -12.49
CA LYS A 22 9.42 6.38 -11.30
C LYS A 22 8.04 5.79 -11.04
N LEU A 23 7.24 5.63 -12.09
CA LEU A 23 5.92 4.98 -12.00
C LEU A 23 6.03 3.52 -11.58
N CYS A 24 6.94 2.75 -12.19
CA CYS A 24 7.20 1.37 -11.83
C CYS A 24 7.62 1.23 -10.36
N TRP A 25 8.48 2.15 -9.89
CA TRP A 25 8.91 2.17 -8.49
C TRP A 25 7.74 2.43 -7.54
N ARG A 26 6.84 3.38 -7.85
CA ARG A 26 5.65 3.62 -7.02
C ARG A 26 4.73 2.40 -6.92
N ILE A 27 4.63 1.61 -7.99
CA ILE A 27 3.89 0.34 -7.95
C ILE A 27 4.58 -0.64 -6.99
N GLN A 28 5.91 -0.75 -7.05
CA GLN A 28 6.65 -1.61 -6.11
C GLN A 28 6.51 -1.15 -4.66
N GLU A 29 6.53 0.16 -4.40
CA GLU A 29 6.30 0.73 -3.07
C GLU A 29 4.89 0.41 -2.55
N TYR A 30 3.88 0.48 -3.42
CA TYR A 30 2.52 0.04 -3.10
C TYR A 30 2.47 -1.45 -2.71
N HIS A 31 3.09 -2.32 -3.51
CA HIS A 31 3.13 -3.77 -3.22
C HIS A 31 3.90 -4.06 -1.92
N ARG A 32 5.02 -3.39 -1.66
CA ARG A 32 5.77 -3.51 -0.40
C ARG A 32 4.91 -3.09 0.78
N GLY A 33 4.17 -1.98 0.66
CA GLY A 33 3.22 -1.53 1.67
C GLY A 33 2.16 -2.57 2.00
N ILE A 34 1.55 -3.20 0.99
CA ILE A 34 0.54 -4.23 1.25
C ILE A 34 1.12 -5.43 1.99
N LYS A 35 2.30 -5.91 1.56
CA LYS A 35 2.96 -7.07 2.17
C LYS A 35 3.35 -6.82 3.63
N GLN A 36 3.90 -5.65 3.91
CA GLN A 36 4.41 -5.32 5.24
C GLN A 36 3.29 -5.06 6.26
N PHE A 37 2.26 -4.31 5.89
CA PHE A 37 1.29 -3.76 6.85
C PHE A 37 0.01 -4.59 6.99
N VAL A 38 -0.33 -5.41 6.00
CA VAL A 38 -1.62 -6.13 5.99
C VAL A 38 -1.45 -7.65 5.86
N GLY A 39 -0.21 -8.12 5.77
CA GLY A 39 0.09 -9.55 5.87
C GLY A 39 -0.55 -10.41 4.79
N ILE A 40 -0.66 -9.92 3.55
CA ILE A 40 -1.27 -10.62 2.40
C ILE A 40 -0.72 -12.05 2.18
N GLU A 41 0.52 -12.29 2.61
CA GLU A 41 1.23 -13.55 2.43
C GLU A 41 1.01 -14.52 3.61
N ARG A 42 0.34 -14.10 4.68
CA ARG A 42 0.16 -14.87 5.93
C ARG A 42 -1.14 -15.67 5.97
N ALA A 43 -1.87 -15.75 4.87
CA ALA A 43 -3.12 -16.48 4.79
C ALA A 43 -2.87 -18.00 4.92
N GLN A 44 -3.31 -18.59 6.04
CA GLN A 44 -3.27 -20.04 6.23
C GLN A 44 -4.55 -20.70 5.69
N VAL A 45 -4.83 -20.51 4.40
CA VAL A 45 -6.02 -21.07 3.77
C VAL A 45 -5.66 -21.74 2.44
N ASP A 46 -6.01 -23.01 2.33
CA ASP A 46 -5.72 -23.83 1.15
C ASP A 46 -6.82 -23.71 0.08
N SER A 47 -8.06 -23.41 0.48
CA SER A 47 -9.15 -23.26 -0.48
C SER A 47 -8.98 -22.01 -1.35
N SER A 48 -9.11 -22.17 -2.67
CA SER A 48 -9.03 -21.05 -3.62
C SER A 48 -10.06 -19.95 -3.33
N LYS A 49 -11.25 -20.32 -2.83
CA LYS A 49 -12.28 -19.37 -2.38
C LYS A 49 -11.81 -18.59 -1.16
N GLY A 50 -11.24 -19.26 -0.17
CA GLY A 50 -10.71 -18.63 1.03
C GLY A 50 -9.55 -17.69 0.74
N GLN A 51 -8.63 -18.08 -0.16
CA GLN A 51 -7.54 -17.22 -0.62
C GLN A 51 -8.07 -15.96 -1.32
N ARG A 52 -9.03 -16.10 -2.24
CA ARG A 52 -9.64 -14.95 -2.93
C ARG A 52 -10.35 -14.01 -1.96
N ASN A 53 -11.07 -14.55 -0.97
CA ASN A 53 -11.74 -13.75 0.04
C ASN A 53 -10.75 -13.02 0.95
N HIS A 54 -9.68 -13.70 1.37
CA HIS A 54 -8.60 -13.11 2.15
C HIS A 54 -7.94 -11.95 1.39
N ILE A 55 -7.52 -12.18 0.14
CA ILE A 55 -6.87 -11.15 -0.68
C ILE A 55 -7.83 -9.99 -0.96
N ARG A 56 -9.04 -10.28 -1.45
CA ARG A 56 -9.95 -9.25 -1.97
C ARG A 56 -10.62 -8.42 -0.90
N PHE A 57 -11.11 -9.06 0.16
CA PHE A 57 -11.95 -8.39 1.14
C PHE A 57 -11.16 -7.97 2.37
N LEU A 58 -10.38 -8.89 2.94
CA LEU A 58 -9.64 -8.62 4.18
C LEU A 58 -8.42 -7.73 3.89
N VAL A 59 -7.56 -8.14 2.97
CA VAL A 59 -6.28 -7.45 2.74
C VAL A 59 -6.46 -6.12 2.02
N LEU A 60 -7.09 -6.11 0.84
CA LEU A 60 -7.27 -4.85 0.10
C LEU A 60 -8.17 -3.88 0.87
N GLY A 61 -9.24 -4.37 1.50
CA GLY A 61 -10.13 -3.55 2.32
C GLY A 61 -9.40 -2.89 3.50
N ALA A 62 -8.63 -3.66 4.27
CA ALA A 62 -7.85 -3.13 5.38
C ALA A 62 -6.76 -2.17 4.90
N PHE A 63 -6.08 -2.46 3.78
CA PHE A 63 -5.08 -1.55 3.22
C PHE A 63 -5.69 -0.20 2.79
N LEU A 64 -6.83 -0.22 2.09
CA LEU A 64 -7.53 1.01 1.71
C LEU A 64 -8.02 1.79 2.92
N ALA A 65 -8.52 1.11 3.96
CA ALA A 65 -8.93 1.77 5.21
C ALA A 65 -7.73 2.46 5.88
N LEU A 66 -6.58 1.78 5.97
CA LEU A 66 -5.35 2.32 6.52
C LEU A 66 -4.85 3.52 5.71
N GLU A 67 -4.83 3.43 4.38
CA GLU A 67 -4.44 4.56 3.51
C GLU A 67 -5.40 5.73 3.65
N ARG A 68 -6.70 5.49 3.71
CA ARG A 68 -7.70 6.55 3.91
C ARG A 68 -7.50 7.26 5.24
N TYR A 69 -7.24 6.50 6.31
CA TYR A 69 -6.92 7.06 7.62
C TYR A 69 -5.64 7.90 7.56
N ARG A 70 -4.60 7.39 6.89
CA ARG A 70 -3.33 8.09 6.65
C ARG A 70 -3.51 9.41 5.91
N PHE A 71 -4.30 9.42 4.83
CA PHE A 71 -4.57 10.64 4.06
C PHE A 71 -5.33 11.70 4.87
N ARG A 72 -6.23 11.29 5.76
CA ARG A 72 -7.00 12.21 6.62
C ARG A 72 -6.17 12.81 7.75
N THR A 73 -5.24 12.03 8.29
CA THR A 73 -4.45 12.39 9.48
C THR A 73 -3.08 12.97 9.15
N GLY A 74 -2.59 12.77 7.91
CA GLY A 74 -1.24 13.17 7.51
C GLY A 74 -0.12 12.30 8.11
N LEU A 75 -0.46 11.24 8.83
CA LEU A 75 0.50 10.37 9.50
C LEU A 75 1.33 9.54 8.52
N ARG A 76 2.48 9.04 8.97
CA ARG A 76 3.20 7.98 8.26
C ARG A 76 2.47 6.65 8.47
N ARG A 77 2.65 5.71 7.54
CA ARG A 77 1.95 4.41 7.58
C ARG A 77 2.23 3.62 8.88
N PHE A 78 3.45 3.68 9.37
CA PHE A 78 3.87 3.06 10.63
C PHE A 78 3.20 3.68 11.86
N GLU A 79 3.06 5.01 11.89
CA GLU A 79 2.39 5.72 12.99
C GLU A 79 0.90 5.39 13.02
N ALA A 80 0.28 5.32 11.83
CA ALA A 80 -1.12 4.92 11.68
C ALA A 80 -1.37 3.49 12.16
N GLU A 81 -0.50 2.55 11.79
CA GLU A 81 -0.59 1.15 12.23
C GLU A 81 -0.44 1.03 13.74
N ILE A 82 0.61 1.60 14.33
CA ILE A 82 0.84 1.55 15.78
C ILE A 82 -0.32 2.20 16.54
N GLY A 83 -0.81 3.34 16.06
CA GLY A 83 -1.96 4.01 16.67
C GLY A 83 -3.20 3.11 16.69
N LEU A 84 -3.47 2.42 15.58
CA LEU A 84 -4.58 1.48 15.48
C LEU A 84 -4.40 0.28 16.43
N THR A 85 -3.22 -0.35 16.43
CA THR A 85 -2.92 -1.48 17.33
C THR A 85 -3.04 -1.08 18.79
N ARG A 86 -2.48 0.06 19.19
CA ARG A 86 -2.57 0.57 20.56
C ARG A 86 -4.02 0.82 20.97
N SER A 87 -4.81 1.43 20.08
CA SER A 87 -6.23 1.71 20.34
C SER A 87 -7.02 0.41 20.50
N ALA A 88 -6.75 -0.60 19.65
CA ALA A 88 -7.41 -1.90 19.73
C ALA A 88 -7.03 -2.67 21.01
N VAL A 89 -5.73 -2.67 21.38
CA VAL A 89 -5.24 -3.27 22.62
C VAL A 89 -5.86 -2.58 23.83
N HIS A 90 -5.92 -1.25 23.83
CA HIS A 90 -6.55 -0.49 24.92
C HIS A 90 -8.03 -0.86 25.07
N ALA A 91 -8.79 -0.86 23.97
CA ALA A 91 -10.20 -1.25 23.97
C ALA A 91 -10.40 -2.69 24.47
N TYR A 92 -9.50 -3.62 24.09
CA TYR A 92 -9.52 -4.99 24.59
C TYR A 92 -9.19 -5.09 26.08
N LEU A 93 -8.26 -4.29 26.60
CA LEU A 93 -7.95 -4.28 28.03
C LEU A 93 -9.06 -3.65 28.87
N GLU A 94 -9.75 -2.63 28.34
CA GLU A 94 -10.91 -1.99 28.98
C GLU A 94 -12.13 -2.91 29.02
N ASN A 95 -12.35 -3.66 27.93
CA ASN A 95 -13.45 -4.61 27.80
C ASN A 95 -12.90 -5.92 27.24
N PRO A 96 -12.24 -6.74 28.07
CA PRO A 96 -11.78 -8.05 27.63
C PRO A 96 -13.03 -8.82 27.25
N CYS A 97 -13.16 -9.18 25.97
CA CYS A 97 -14.18 -10.12 25.52
C CYS A 97 -13.94 -11.43 26.28
N THR A 98 -14.60 -11.61 27.42
CA THR A 98 -14.68 -12.88 28.13
C THR A 98 -15.53 -13.82 27.29
N SER A 99 -14.87 -14.68 26.52
CA SER A 99 -15.41 -15.95 26.04
C SER A 99 -14.86 -17.07 26.91
#